data_AF-A0A9D6JLJ3-F1
#
_entry.id   AF-A0A9D6JLJ3-F1
#
_cell.length_a   1.000
_cell.length_b   1.000
_cell.length_c   1.000
_cell.angle_alpha   90.00
_cell.angle_beta   90.00
_cell.angle_gamma   90.00
#
_symmetry.space_group_name_H-M   'P 1'
#
loop_
_entity.id
_entity.type
_entity.pdbx_description
1 polymer ?
#
loop_
_entity_poly.entity_id
_entity_poly.type
_entity_poly.pdbx_seq_one_letter_code
_entity_poly.pdbx_strand_id
1 'polypeptide(L)'
;MSTIVVVKKNGKAVIAADSLTTFGDLRMGVPYDACSDKIQEYSDGYFGIVGSAAHALVMESVLKDKKIKIDFSDRMAVFETFRRLH
;
A
#
# COMPACT_ATOMS: atom_id res chain seq x y z
N MET A 1 9.59 -5.95 10.14
CA MET A 1 9.82 -4.50 9.89
C MET A 1 9.74 -4.29 8.39
N SER A 2 8.97 -3.31 7.92
CA SER A 2 8.77 -3.03 6.49
C SER A 2 9.24 -1.62 6.14
N THR A 3 9.74 -1.43 4.93
CA THR A 3 10.22 -0.14 4.42
C THR A 3 9.56 0.16 3.09
N ILE A 4 9.01 1.38 2.96
CA ILE A 4 8.50 1.92 1.72
C ILE A 4 9.10 3.31 1.53
N VAL A 5 9.56 3.59 0.31
CA VAL A 5 10.16 4.88 -0.05
C VAL A 5 9.46 5.45 -1.27
N VAL A 6 9.25 6.77 -1.26
CA VAL A 6 8.72 7.52 -2.39
C VAL A 6 9.65 8.71 -2.65
N VAL A 7 10.06 8.89 -3.91
CA VAL A 7 10.95 9.98 -4.34
C VAL A 7 10.34 10.68 -5.53
N LYS A 8 10.40 12.02 -5.54
CA LYS A 8 10.08 12.85 -6.70
C LYS A 8 11.32 13.61 -7.16
N LYS A 9 11.78 13.36 -8.38
CA LYS A 9 12.97 14.00 -8.96
C LYS A 9 12.79 14.20 -10.46
N ASN A 10 13.18 15.37 -10.99
CA ASN A 10 13.12 15.71 -12.41
C ASN A 10 11.75 15.43 -13.06
N GLY A 11 10.66 15.80 -12.38
CA GLY A 11 9.29 15.59 -12.87
C GLY A 11 8.79 14.15 -12.82
N LYS A 12 9.57 13.19 -12.30
CA LYS A 12 9.16 11.79 -12.15
C LYS A 12 8.98 11.42 -10.68
N ALA A 13 7.94 10.65 -10.38
CA ALA A 13 7.73 10.02 -9.09
C ALA A 13 8.09 8.53 -9.18
N VAL A 14 8.75 8.00 -8.15
CA VAL A 14 9.14 6.59 -8.05
C VAL A 14 8.82 6.10 -6.65
N ILE A 15 8.28 4.88 -6.55
CA ILE A 15 8.01 4.17 -5.30
C ILE A 15 8.81 2.86 -5.29
N ALA A 16 9.31 2.46 -4.12
CA ALA A 16 9.96 1.18 -3.90
C ALA A 16 9.68 0.65 -2.48
N ALA A 17 9.73 -0.67 -2.31
CA ALA A 17 9.51 -1.34 -1.04
C ALA A 17 10.42 -2.56 -0.87
N ASP A 18 10.64 -2.98 0.38
CA ASP A 18 11.21 -4.30 0.67
C ASP A 18 10.17 -5.42 0.45
N SER A 19 10.63 -6.66 0.37
CA SER A 19 9.77 -7.83 0.09
C SER A 19 9.82 -8.90 1.18
N LEU A 20 10.21 -8.53 2.42
CA LEU A 20 10.26 -9.46 3.54
C LEU A 20 8.96 -9.40 4.37
N THR A 21 8.28 -10.53 4.49
CA THR A 21 7.15 -10.69 5.42
C THR A 21 7.63 -11.33 6.72
N THR A 22 7.10 -10.87 7.85
CA THR A 22 7.47 -11.41 9.18
C THR A 22 6.24 -11.80 10.00
N PHE A 23 6.32 -12.92 10.71
CA PHE A 23 5.32 -13.35 11.69
C PHE A 23 6.02 -13.68 13.02
N GLY A 24 6.02 -12.72 13.95
CA GLY A 24 6.94 -12.76 15.09
C GLY A 24 8.39 -12.77 14.59
N ASP A 25 9.16 -13.78 15.00
CA ASP A 25 10.55 -13.97 14.57
C ASP A 25 10.68 -14.71 13.23
N LEU A 26 9.60 -15.30 12.71
CA LEU A 26 9.63 -15.98 11.42
C LEU A 26 9.80 -14.96 10.30
N ARG A 27 10.79 -15.22 9.43
CA ARG A 27 11.11 -14.41 8.25
C ARG A 27 10.75 -15.19 7.00
N MET A 28 9.78 -14.68 6.24
CA MET A 28 9.34 -15.24 4.96
C MET A 28 9.80 -14.32 3.85
N GLY A 29 10.95 -14.66 3.25
CA GLY A 29 11.44 -13.97 2.05
C GLY A 29 10.64 -14.39 0.81
N VAL A 30 10.90 -13.72 -0.32
CA VAL A 30 10.21 -13.91 -1.61
C VAL A 30 9.96 -15.37 -2.00
N PRO A 31 10.92 -16.32 -1.86
CA PRO A 31 10.67 -17.72 -2.24
C PRO A 31 9.57 -18.43 -1.43
N TYR A 32 9.20 -17.87 -0.28
CA TYR A 32 8.26 -18.45 0.68
C TYR A 32 6.97 -17.62 0.82
N ASP A 33 6.88 -16.50 0.11
CA ASP A 33 5.72 -15.61 0.12
C ASP A 33 5.36 -15.23 -1.32
N ALA A 34 4.30 -15.88 -1.83
CA ALA A 34 3.79 -15.67 -3.18
C ALA A 34 3.25 -14.24 -3.40
N CYS A 35 2.89 -13.54 -2.32
CA CYS A 35 2.36 -12.17 -2.34
C CYS A 35 3.29 -11.22 -1.57
N SER A 36 4.61 -11.34 -1.80
CA SER A 36 5.64 -10.55 -1.10
C SER A 36 5.73 -9.09 -1.54
N ASP A 37 5.01 -8.67 -2.58
CA ASP A 37 4.97 -7.27 -3.01
C ASP A 37 4.14 -6.42 -2.03
N LYS A 38 4.70 -5.28 -1.64
CA LYS A 38 4.08 -4.34 -0.70
C LYS A 38 3.55 -3.09 -1.40
N ILE A 39 3.73 -2.99 -2.71
CA ILE A 39 3.20 -1.91 -3.55
C ILE A 39 2.00 -2.45 -4.33
N GLN A 40 0.90 -1.69 -4.32
CA GLN A 40 -0.32 -2.00 -5.04
C GLN A 40 -0.63 -0.89 -6.05
N GLU A 41 -1.18 -1.31 -7.18
CA GLU A 41 -1.66 -0.41 -8.23
C GLU A 41 -3.12 -0.05 -7.99
N TYR A 42 -3.46 1.24 -8.15
CA TYR A 42 -4.85 1.69 -8.13
C TYR A 42 -5.05 2.90 -9.03
N SER A 43 -6.02 2.81 -9.93
CA SER A 43 -6.28 3.82 -10.98
C SER A 43 -4.99 4.10 -11.77
N ASP A 44 -4.47 5.32 -11.66
CA ASP A 44 -3.31 5.87 -12.32
C ASP A 44 -2.13 6.07 -11.35
N GLY A 45 -2.23 5.48 -10.15
CA GLY A 45 -1.26 5.64 -9.08
C GLY A 45 -0.83 4.32 -8.43
N TYR A 46 0.10 4.48 -7.51
CA TYR A 46 0.67 3.41 -6.70
C TYR A 46 0.58 3.81 -5.23
N PHE A 47 0.24 2.86 -4.38
CA PHE A 47 0.34 3.02 -2.93
C PHE A 47 1.04 1.81 -2.35
N GLY A 48 1.56 1.93 -1.14
CA GLY A 48 2.13 0.79 -0.45
C GLY A 48 1.78 0.84 1.02
N ILE A 49 1.64 -0.35 1.61
CA ILE A 49 1.14 -0.52 2.97
C ILE A 49 2.22 -1.16 3.84
N VAL A 50 2.49 -0.53 4.98
CA VAL A 50 3.30 -1.10 6.06
C VAL A 50 2.42 -1.46 7.25
N GLY A 51 2.84 -2.46 8.04
CA GLY A 51 2.09 -2.98 9.17
C GLY A 51 1.69 -4.44 8.94
N SER A 52 0.50 -4.82 9.40
CA SER A 52 -0.05 -6.16 9.14
C SER A 52 -0.24 -6.39 7.65
N ALA A 53 0.25 -7.53 7.14
CA ALA A 53 0.05 -7.93 5.74
C ALA A 53 -1.45 -8.02 5.36
N ALA A 54 -2.32 -8.29 6.33
CA ALA A 54 -3.77 -8.32 6.11
C ALA A 54 -4.33 -6.96 5.64
N HIS A 55 -3.70 -5.84 5.97
CA HIS A 55 -4.18 -4.52 5.57
C HIS A 55 -4.11 -4.29 4.06
N ALA A 56 -3.19 -4.95 3.34
CA ALA A 56 -3.17 -4.92 1.88
C ALA A 56 -4.47 -5.48 1.29
N LEU A 57 -4.91 -6.64 1.77
CA LEU A 57 -6.17 -7.28 1.35
C LEU A 57 -7.40 -6.45 1.74
N VAL A 58 -7.39 -5.83 2.93
CA VAL A 58 -8.46 -4.92 3.35
C VAL A 58 -8.57 -3.73 2.40
N MET A 59 -7.45 -3.07 2.07
CA MET A 59 -7.50 -1.96 1.12
C MET A 59 -7.89 -2.40 -0.28
N GLU A 60 -7.40 -3.52 -0.78
CA GLU A 60 -7.84 -4.04 -2.08
C GLU A 60 -9.36 -4.25 -2.13
N SER A 61 -9.95 -4.79 -1.06
CA SER A 61 -11.40 -4.97 -0.95
C SER A 61 -12.14 -3.63 -0.99
N VAL A 62 -11.68 -2.66 -0.19
CA VAL A 62 -12.23 -1.30 -0.12
C VAL A 62 -12.13 -0.58 -1.46
N LEU A 63 -10.99 -0.70 -2.15
CA LEU A 63 -10.73 -0.08 -3.45
C LEU A 63 -11.59 -0.67 -4.57
N LYS A 64 -12.01 -1.95 -4.45
CA LYS A 64 -12.90 -2.63 -5.39
C LYS A 64 -14.38 -2.33 -5.13
N ASP A 65 -14.75 -1.83 -3.95
CA ASP A 65 -16.14 -1.51 -3.64
C ASP A 65 -16.59 -0.20 -4.29
N LYS A 66 -17.43 -0.32 -5.32
CA LYS A 66 -18.00 0.83 -6.07
C LYS A 66 -18.84 1.78 -5.21
N LYS A 67 -19.27 1.37 -4.01
CA LYS A 67 -20.02 2.24 -3.09
C LYS A 67 -19.11 3.21 -2.34
N ILE A 68 -17.83 2.89 -2.23
CA ILE A 68 -16.85 3.70 -1.50
C ILE A 68 -16.23 4.70 -2.48
N LYS A 69 -16.40 5.99 -2.18
CA LYS A 69 -15.71 7.07 -2.90
C LYS A 69 -14.35 7.32 -2.28
N ILE A 70 -13.31 7.02 -3.05
CA ILE A 70 -11.90 7.15 -2.70
C ILE A 70 -11.32 8.29 -3.52
N ASP A 71 -10.58 9.18 -2.86
CA ASP A 71 -9.93 10.31 -3.49
C ASP A 71 -8.51 10.48 -2.91
N PHE A 72 -7.52 10.34 -3.79
CA PHE A 72 -6.09 10.47 -3.46
C PHE A 72 -5.42 11.65 -4.20
N SER A 73 -6.21 12.61 -4.69
CA SER A 73 -5.73 13.74 -5.50
C SER A 73 -4.84 14.74 -4.73
N ASP A 74 -5.11 14.93 -3.44
CA ASP A 74 -4.34 15.81 -2.57
C ASP A 74 -4.28 15.31 -1.11
N ARG A 75 -3.50 16.00 -0.28
CA ARG A 75 -3.29 15.65 1.14
C ARG A 75 -4.60 15.60 1.94
N MET A 76 -5.50 16.56 1.75
CA MET A 76 -6.77 16.63 2.46
C MET A 76 -7.75 15.58 1.95
N ALA A 77 -7.80 15.34 0.64
CA ALA A 77 -8.59 14.28 0.04
C ALA A 77 -8.19 12.89 0.56
N VAL A 78 -6.89 12.63 0.66
CA VAL A 78 -6.35 11.40 1.28
C VAL A 78 -6.83 11.29 2.73
N PHE A 79 -6.64 12.34 3.54
CA PHE A 79 -7.07 12.34 4.93
C PHE A 79 -8.57 12.03 5.07
N GLU A 80 -9.42 12.70 4.29
CA GLU A 80 -10.87 12.55 4.40
C GLU A 80 -11.36 11.19 3.89
N THR A 81 -10.69 10.63 2.89
CA THR A 81 -10.90 9.23 2.47
C THR A 81 -10.64 8.27 3.63
N PHE A 82 -9.49 8.38 4.29
CA PHE A 82 -9.17 7.51 5.43
C PHE A 82 -10.07 7.76 6.65
N ARG A 83 -10.44 9.02 6.93
CA ARG A 83 -11.38 9.36 8.01
C ARG A 83 -12.75 8.73 7.83
N ARG A 84 -13.22 8.56 6.59
CA ARG A 84 -14.51 7.91 6.29
C ARG A 84 -14.44 6.38 6.36
N LEU A 85 -13.24 5.80 6.30
CA LEU A 85 -13.01 4.36 6.40
C LEU A 85 -12.78 3.88 7.84
N HIS A 86 -12.42 4.81 8.75
CA HIS A 86 -12.23 4.55 10.18
C HIS A 86 -13.56 4.68 10.95
#